data_AF-A0A9X3WYQ0-F1
#
_entry.id   AF-A0A9X3WYQ0-F1
#
_cell.length_a   1.000
_cell.length_b   1.000
_cell.length_c   1.000
_cell.angle_alpha   90.00
_cell.angle_beta   90.00
_cell.angle_gamma   90.00
#
_symmetry.space_group_name_H-M   'P 1'
#
loop_
_entity.id
_entity.type
_entity.pdbx_description
1 polymer ?
#
loop_
_entity_poly.entity_id
_entity_poly.type
_entity_poly.pdbx_seq_one_letter_code
_entity_poly.pdbx_strand_id
1 'polypeptide(L)'
;MTTSCPVAADFERRRSFRFVAPVLAFAALSLGSAPVLANDPAAAEALFRVAKGLMEKKNYAEACPKFEGSYKLDPAIGTKLNWADCVEKQGQLARAWALWGEARDQAKREGDKPRADLATRRQKELDPRLPHLTVQVKGSVEGLGVYRDEVKLDPVTFGVPLPVDPGKHVVTLRRGNDVLKEAAVESKEKATDEVTLDATDVPPPPPEQVTQPQTMPGQGDKPKYRIATVRRSTGMLAGGVVLGVVGGIVGLVGAGTVGLSRGGSPGGWATLGVGAVMFGGGIALGVIGNQKIQRKLEVTYMPEVFIGPSSVMVRGVF
;
A
#
# COMPACT_ATOMS: atom_id res chain seq x y z
N MET A 1 -18.00 66.99 -63.89
CA MET A 1 -17.34 66.00 -64.78
C MET A 1 -17.86 64.64 -64.34
N THR A 2 -18.91 64.11 -65.00
CA THR A 2 -18.82 63.12 -66.11
C THR A 2 -18.04 61.89 -65.64
N THR A 3 -18.49 60.63 -65.67
CA THR A 3 -19.47 59.85 -66.43
C THR A 3 -19.34 58.41 -65.85
N SER A 4 -20.39 57.61 -65.68
CA SER A 4 -20.70 56.42 -66.52
C SER A 4 -19.48 55.52 -66.82
N CYS A 5 -19.44 54.18 -66.72
CA CYS A 5 -20.41 53.09 -66.64
C CYS A 5 -19.58 51.74 -66.51
N PRO A 6 -20.13 50.50 -66.62
CA PRO A 6 -19.96 49.41 -65.64
C PRO A 6 -19.40 48.08 -66.23
N VAL A 7 -19.89 46.91 -65.75
CA VAL A 7 -19.79 45.51 -66.28
C VAL A 7 -18.69 44.66 -65.61
N ALA A 8 -18.85 43.41 -65.15
CA ALA A 8 -19.96 42.46 -64.88
C ALA A 8 -19.41 41.37 -63.91
N ALA A 9 -20.22 40.84 -62.98
CA ALA A 9 -20.76 39.46 -62.91
C ALA A 9 -19.72 38.32 -63.04
N ASP A 10 -19.74 37.21 -62.32
CA ASP A 10 -20.61 36.62 -61.31
C ASP A 10 -19.82 35.41 -60.77
N PHE A 11 -19.77 35.15 -59.46
CA PHE A 11 -19.57 33.78 -58.98
C PHE A 11 -20.08 33.59 -57.53
N GLU A 12 -21.33 33.14 -57.46
CA GLU A 12 -21.84 32.07 -56.60
C GLU A 12 -21.27 31.92 -55.16
N ARG A 13 -22.12 32.37 -54.22
CA ARG A 13 -22.79 31.50 -53.22
C ARG A 13 -21.89 30.70 -52.25
N ARG A 14 -21.94 31.05 -50.95
CA ARG A 14 -22.80 30.37 -49.95
C ARG A 14 -22.55 30.86 -48.51
N ARG A 15 -23.67 30.95 -47.79
CA ARG A 15 -23.90 31.45 -46.43
C ARG A 15 -23.13 30.66 -45.36
N SER A 16 -22.62 31.38 -44.35
CA SER A 16 -22.28 30.81 -43.04
C SER A 16 -23.11 31.50 -41.96
N PHE A 17 -24.02 30.72 -41.38
CA PHE A 17 -24.87 31.06 -40.24
C PHE A 17 -24.01 31.30 -39.00
N ARG A 18 -24.29 32.40 -38.30
CA ARG A 18 -23.79 32.70 -36.95
C ARG A 18 -24.49 31.76 -35.96
N PHE A 19 -23.73 31.01 -35.17
CA PHE A 19 -24.26 30.29 -34.00
C PHE A 19 -23.67 30.86 -32.71
N VAL A 20 -24.60 31.02 -31.78
CA VAL A 20 -24.57 31.67 -30.47
C VAL A 20 -23.78 30.81 -29.46
N ALA A 21 -23.13 31.48 -28.50
CA ALA A 21 -22.41 30.89 -27.37
C ALA A 21 -23.30 29.98 -26.49
N PRO A 22 -22.69 29.06 -25.72
CA PRO A 22 -22.84 29.23 -24.27
C PRO A 22 -21.58 28.94 -23.44
N VAL A 23 -21.32 29.89 -22.56
CA VAL A 23 -20.67 29.73 -21.25
C VAL A 23 -21.54 28.79 -20.41
N LEU A 24 -21.02 27.66 -19.92
CA LEU A 24 -21.47 26.84 -18.76
C LEU A 24 -20.97 25.39 -18.88
N ALA A 25 -19.70 25.12 -18.56
CA ALA A 25 -19.21 23.73 -18.41
C ALA A 25 -17.89 23.61 -17.60
N PHE A 26 -17.72 24.36 -16.51
CA PHE A 26 -16.51 24.30 -15.66
C PHE A 26 -16.81 23.96 -14.18
N ALA A 27 -17.80 23.11 -13.93
CA ALA A 27 -18.24 22.79 -12.56
C ALA A 27 -18.53 21.31 -12.29
N ALA A 28 -17.78 20.36 -12.88
CA ALA A 28 -18.07 18.93 -12.69
C ALA A 28 -16.86 17.98 -12.67
N LEU A 29 -15.70 18.38 -12.13
CA LEU A 29 -14.59 17.44 -11.87
C LEU A 29 -13.99 17.67 -10.47
N SER A 30 -14.71 17.25 -9.42
CA SER A 30 -14.14 17.15 -8.06
C SER A 30 -14.78 16.05 -7.18
N LEU A 31 -15.42 15.03 -7.75
CA LEU A 31 -15.90 13.87 -6.97
C LEU A 31 -15.11 12.62 -7.35
N GLY A 32 -14.10 12.30 -6.54
CA GLY A 32 -13.31 11.09 -6.73
C GLY A 32 -12.11 10.92 -5.80
N SER A 33 -12.12 11.49 -4.60
CA SER A 33 -11.18 11.06 -3.55
C SER A 33 -11.78 9.85 -2.85
N ALA A 34 -11.27 8.65 -3.13
CA ALA A 34 -11.53 7.50 -2.27
C ALA A 34 -11.12 7.87 -0.83
N PRO A 35 -11.85 7.45 0.21
CA PRO A 35 -11.37 7.60 1.56
C PRO A 35 -10.07 6.78 1.68
N VAL A 36 -8.93 7.46 1.68
CA VAL A 36 -7.77 6.99 2.45
C VAL A 36 -8.35 6.66 3.83
N LEU A 37 -8.13 5.43 4.33
CA LEU A 37 -8.39 5.12 5.72
C LEU A 37 -7.74 6.23 6.53
N ALA A 38 -8.55 7.14 7.07
CA ALA A 38 -8.03 8.24 7.84
C ALA A 38 -7.50 7.61 9.11
N ASN A 39 -6.17 7.47 9.19
CA ASN A 39 -5.53 7.26 10.48
C ASN A 39 -6.08 8.34 11.42
N ASP A 40 -6.50 7.96 12.62
CA ASP A 40 -6.97 8.88 13.66
C ASP A 40 -5.99 8.84 14.84
N PRO A 41 -4.87 9.59 14.76
CA PRO A 41 -3.86 9.60 15.81
C PRO A 41 -4.40 10.09 17.15
N ALA A 42 -5.41 10.97 17.13
CA ALA A 42 -5.99 11.50 18.35
C ALA A 42 -6.79 10.43 19.11
N ALA A 43 -7.62 9.66 18.41
CA ALA A 43 -8.31 8.51 18.99
C ALA A 43 -7.33 7.41 19.40
N ALA A 44 -6.29 7.14 18.59
CA ALA A 44 -5.25 6.16 18.91
C ALA A 44 -4.52 6.51 20.22
N GLU A 45 -4.14 7.77 20.40
CA GLU A 45 -3.47 8.27 21.61
C GLU A 45 -4.39 8.27 22.84
N ALA A 46 -5.68 8.55 22.65
CA ALA A 46 -6.66 8.44 23.74
C ALA A 46 -6.78 6.98 24.22
N LEU A 47 -6.90 6.01 23.29
CA LEU A 47 -6.95 4.59 23.62
C LEU A 47 -5.66 4.11 24.28
N PHE A 48 -4.50 4.56 23.79
CA PHE A 48 -3.20 4.21 24.37
C PHE A 48 -3.08 4.66 25.82
N ARG A 49 -3.43 5.92 26.13
CA ARG A 49 -3.39 6.46 27.50
C ARG A 49 -4.32 5.70 28.45
N VAL A 50 -5.53 5.39 27.99
CA VAL A 50 -6.48 4.56 28.76
C VAL A 50 -5.89 3.18 29.03
N ALA A 51 -5.31 2.53 28.00
CA ALA A 51 -4.68 1.23 28.14
C ALA A 51 -3.50 1.26 29.15
N LYS A 52 -2.66 2.30 29.12
CA LYS A 52 -1.58 2.48 30.11
C LYS A 52 -2.09 2.61 31.54
N GLY A 53 -3.14 3.42 31.76
CA GLY A 53 -3.75 3.53 33.09
C GLY A 53 -4.38 2.21 33.58
N LEU A 54 -4.93 1.40 32.67
CA LEU A 54 -5.46 0.08 33.00
C LEU A 54 -4.33 -0.93 33.30
N MET A 55 -3.20 -0.85 32.59
CA MET A 55 -2.01 -1.66 32.86
C MET A 55 -1.44 -1.42 34.26
N GLU A 56 -1.37 -0.15 34.69
CA GLU A 56 -0.90 0.21 36.04
C GLU A 56 -1.78 -0.41 37.13
N LYS A 57 -3.09 -0.52 36.86
CA LYS A 57 -4.07 -1.18 37.72
C LYS A 57 -4.12 -2.70 37.56
N LYS A 58 -3.26 -3.28 36.71
CA LYS A 58 -3.23 -4.71 36.35
C LYS A 58 -4.56 -5.22 35.75
N ASN A 59 -5.39 -4.33 35.20
CA ASN A 59 -6.63 -4.69 34.53
C ASN A 59 -6.35 -5.00 33.05
N TYR A 60 -5.74 -6.15 32.80
CA TYR A 60 -5.31 -6.56 31.45
C TYR A 60 -6.48 -6.83 30.51
N ALA A 61 -7.60 -7.36 31.04
CA ALA A 61 -8.79 -7.68 30.25
C ALA A 61 -9.35 -6.46 29.52
N GLU A 62 -9.35 -5.29 30.16
CA GLU A 62 -9.77 -4.05 29.51
C GLU A 62 -8.62 -3.32 28.80
N ALA A 63 -7.37 -3.46 29.26
CA ALA A 63 -6.22 -2.78 28.68
C ALA A 63 -5.86 -3.31 27.28
N CYS A 64 -5.81 -4.64 27.09
CA CYS A 64 -5.27 -5.22 25.85
C CYS A 64 -6.12 -4.88 24.61
N PRO A 65 -7.47 -4.91 24.66
CA PRO A 65 -8.30 -4.45 23.55
C PRO A 65 -8.11 -2.97 23.21
N LYS A 66 -7.73 -2.14 24.20
CA LYS A 66 -7.46 -0.71 23.98
C LYS A 66 -6.10 -0.48 23.30
N PHE A 67 -5.07 -1.24 23.65
CA PHE A 67 -3.82 -1.23 22.87
C PHE A 67 -4.02 -1.76 21.45
N GLU A 68 -4.78 -2.83 21.27
CA GLU A 68 -5.12 -3.36 19.94
C GLU A 68 -5.85 -2.30 19.11
N GLY A 69 -6.87 -1.66 19.68
CA GLY A 69 -7.59 -0.57 19.01
C GLY A 69 -6.70 0.62 18.68
N SER A 70 -5.84 1.04 19.61
CA SER A 70 -4.84 2.10 19.39
C SER A 70 -3.92 1.76 18.21
N TYR A 71 -3.37 0.54 18.18
CA TYR A 71 -2.47 0.09 17.12
C TYR A 71 -3.16 -0.01 15.75
N LYS A 72 -4.45 -0.40 15.71
CA LYS A 72 -5.23 -0.44 14.47
C LYS A 72 -5.49 0.95 13.88
N LEU A 73 -5.64 1.96 14.73
CA LEU A 73 -5.89 3.35 14.32
C LEU A 73 -4.60 4.08 13.91
N ASP A 74 -3.51 3.83 14.63
CA ASP A 74 -2.18 4.40 14.34
C ASP A 74 -1.06 3.38 14.64
N PRO A 75 -0.64 2.60 13.62
CA PRO A 75 0.37 1.56 13.80
C PRO A 75 1.76 2.11 14.20
N ALA A 76 2.11 1.96 15.47
CA ALA A 76 3.42 2.34 16.00
C ALA A 76 4.10 1.18 16.75
N ILE A 77 5.44 1.06 16.63
CA ILE A 77 6.23 0.04 17.35
C ILE A 77 5.96 0.13 18.85
N GLY A 78 5.96 1.34 19.41
CA GLY A 78 5.71 1.58 20.84
C GLY A 78 4.38 0.99 21.30
N THR A 79 3.30 1.21 20.54
CA THR A 79 1.97 0.65 20.82
C THR A 79 1.98 -0.87 20.75
N LYS A 80 2.62 -1.46 19.71
CA LYS A 80 2.72 -2.91 19.57
C LYS A 80 3.48 -3.57 20.72
N LEU A 81 4.58 -2.98 21.19
CA LEU A 81 5.34 -3.50 22.34
C LEU A 81 4.51 -3.47 23.63
N ASN A 82 3.73 -2.41 23.86
CA ASN A 82 2.84 -2.36 25.03
C ASN A 82 1.67 -3.35 24.90
N TRP A 83 1.16 -3.57 23.68
CA TRP A 83 0.16 -4.59 23.42
C TRP A 83 0.70 -6.00 23.73
N ALA A 84 1.91 -6.31 23.26
CA ALA A 84 2.59 -7.57 23.52
C ALA A 84 2.79 -7.82 25.03
N ASP A 85 3.28 -6.82 25.77
CA ASP A 85 3.42 -6.91 27.24
C ASP A 85 2.07 -7.08 27.95
N CYS A 86 1.00 -6.45 27.44
CA CYS A 86 -0.34 -6.62 27.99
C CYS A 86 -0.83 -8.06 27.85
N VAL A 87 -0.78 -8.63 26.65
CA VAL A 87 -1.27 -10.00 26.41
C VAL A 87 -0.41 -11.04 27.13
N GLU A 88 0.89 -10.78 27.28
CA GLU A 88 1.79 -11.62 28.08
C GLU A 88 1.35 -11.67 29.55
N LYS A 89 1.07 -10.49 30.15
CA LYS A 89 0.57 -10.42 31.53
C LYS A 89 -0.84 -10.98 31.71
N GLN A 90 -1.63 -11.02 30.63
CA GLN A 90 -2.92 -11.68 30.61
C GLN A 90 -2.80 -13.22 30.55
N GLY A 91 -1.61 -13.76 30.25
CA GLY A 91 -1.37 -15.20 30.12
C GLY A 91 -1.51 -15.74 28.70
N GLN A 92 -1.76 -14.88 27.69
CA GLN A 92 -1.81 -15.27 26.28
C GLN A 92 -0.38 -15.31 25.71
N LEU A 93 0.38 -16.36 26.06
CA LEU A 93 1.81 -16.48 25.77
C LEU A 93 2.14 -16.62 24.28
N ALA A 94 1.39 -17.40 23.51
CA ALA A 94 1.59 -17.56 22.07
C ALA A 94 1.24 -16.27 21.32
N ARG A 95 0.14 -15.61 21.71
CA ARG A 95 -0.21 -14.30 21.15
C ARG A 95 0.87 -13.25 21.47
N ALA A 96 1.38 -13.23 22.69
CA ALA A 96 2.47 -12.36 23.09
C ALA A 96 3.73 -12.62 22.27
N TRP A 97 4.13 -13.89 22.12
CA TRP A 97 5.31 -14.29 21.34
C TRP A 97 5.22 -13.83 19.88
N ALA A 98 4.03 -13.92 19.26
CA ALA A 98 3.79 -13.43 17.92
C ALA A 98 3.91 -11.89 17.83
N LEU A 99 3.25 -11.17 18.74
CA LEU A 99 3.29 -9.70 18.77
C LEU A 99 4.70 -9.15 19.03
N TRP A 100 5.47 -9.79 19.92
CA TRP A 100 6.88 -9.45 20.12
C TRP A 100 7.69 -9.70 18.83
N GLY A 101 7.44 -10.78 18.10
CA GLY A 101 8.10 -11.05 16.81
C GLY A 101 7.80 -10.00 15.75
N GLU A 102 6.54 -9.62 15.61
CA GLU A 102 6.14 -8.57 14.70
C GLU A 102 6.74 -7.20 15.06
N ALA A 103 6.79 -6.87 16.37
CA ALA A 103 7.38 -5.63 16.85
C ALA A 103 8.90 -5.61 16.60
N ARG A 104 9.57 -6.74 16.83
CA ARG A 104 11.00 -6.94 16.49
C ARG A 104 11.24 -6.68 15.01
N ASP A 105 10.44 -7.29 14.14
CA ASP A 105 10.65 -7.20 12.70
C ASP A 105 10.34 -5.80 12.17
N GLN A 106 9.34 -5.13 12.72
CA GLN A 106 9.08 -3.72 12.44
C GLN A 106 10.25 -2.83 12.90
N ALA A 107 10.71 -2.98 14.13
CA ALA A 107 11.83 -2.21 14.68
C ALA A 107 13.13 -2.42 13.87
N LYS A 108 13.38 -3.65 13.39
CA LYS A 108 14.51 -3.92 12.49
C LYS A 108 14.40 -3.18 11.16
N ARG A 109 13.21 -3.14 10.55
CA ARG A 109 12.99 -2.40 9.29
C ARG A 109 13.20 -0.89 9.46
N GLU A 110 12.85 -0.35 10.63
CA GLU A 110 12.96 1.07 10.95
C GLU A 110 14.32 1.47 11.56
N GLY A 111 15.24 0.52 11.76
CA GLY A 111 16.56 0.78 12.36
C GLY A 111 16.56 1.03 13.87
N ASP A 112 15.45 0.78 14.57
CA ASP A 112 15.32 0.92 16.03
C ASP A 112 15.88 -0.32 16.74
N LYS A 113 17.21 -0.38 16.84
CA LYS A 113 17.91 -1.49 17.49
C LYS A 113 17.47 -1.70 18.94
N PRO A 114 17.34 -0.68 19.81
CA PRO A 114 16.90 -0.89 21.20
C PRO A 114 15.56 -1.61 21.33
N ARG A 115 14.54 -1.22 20.52
CA ARG A 115 13.23 -1.88 20.54
C ARG A 115 13.28 -3.27 19.91
N ALA A 116 14.06 -3.47 18.86
CA ALA A 116 14.27 -4.79 18.26
C ALA A 116 14.92 -5.77 19.26
N ASP A 117 15.92 -5.32 20.02
CA ASP A 117 16.61 -6.12 21.03
C ASP A 117 15.68 -6.46 22.20
N LEU A 118 14.87 -5.51 22.67
CA LEU A 118 13.84 -5.75 23.69
C LEU A 118 12.87 -6.86 23.24
N ALA A 119 12.27 -6.70 22.07
CA ALA A 119 11.30 -7.65 21.54
C ALA A 119 11.91 -9.05 21.30
N THR A 120 13.17 -9.10 20.84
CA THR A 120 13.92 -10.36 20.70
C THR A 120 14.12 -11.06 22.04
N ARG A 121 14.50 -10.33 23.10
CA ARG A 121 14.66 -10.91 24.44
C ARG A 121 13.34 -11.48 24.96
N ARG A 122 12.24 -10.74 24.82
CA ARG A 122 10.91 -11.19 25.26
C ARG A 122 10.45 -12.45 24.54
N GLN A 123 10.61 -12.53 23.22
CA GLN A 123 10.31 -13.79 22.51
C GLN A 123 11.11 -14.98 23.05
N LYS A 124 12.42 -14.80 23.29
CA LYS A 124 13.27 -15.86 23.83
C LYS A 124 12.88 -16.29 25.24
N GLU A 125 12.40 -15.38 26.07
CA GLU A 125 11.88 -15.67 27.42
C GLU A 125 10.58 -16.48 27.36
N LEU A 126 9.75 -16.27 26.33
CA LEU A 126 8.48 -16.96 26.15
C LEU A 126 8.62 -18.32 25.47
N ASP A 127 9.57 -18.47 24.56
CA ASP A 127 9.80 -19.69 23.75
C ASP A 127 9.72 -21.01 24.56
N PRO A 128 10.44 -21.18 25.70
CA PRO A 128 10.38 -22.42 26.47
C PRO A 128 9.12 -22.57 27.34
N ARG A 129 8.20 -21.60 27.33
CA ARG A 129 6.94 -21.60 28.09
C ARG A 129 5.74 -21.93 27.21
N LEU A 130 5.88 -21.81 25.88
CA LEU A 130 4.79 -22.00 24.93
C LEU A 130 4.29 -23.44 24.97
N PRO A 131 2.98 -23.65 25.23
CA PRO A 131 2.33 -24.88 24.84
C PRO A 131 2.32 -25.02 23.32
N HIS A 132 2.43 -26.25 22.85
CA HIS A 132 2.33 -26.60 21.44
C HIS A 132 1.18 -27.59 21.25
N LEU A 133 0.32 -27.32 20.27
CA LEU A 133 -0.79 -28.17 19.88
C LEU A 133 -0.57 -28.69 18.46
N THR A 134 -0.56 -30.00 18.31
CA THR A 134 -0.53 -30.68 17.01
C THR A 134 -1.95 -31.11 16.64
N VAL A 135 -2.44 -30.66 15.48
CA VAL A 135 -3.75 -31.10 14.95
C VAL A 135 -3.52 -32.09 13.82
N GLN A 136 -3.90 -33.34 14.05
CA GLN A 136 -3.94 -34.38 13.03
C GLN A 136 -5.32 -34.49 12.43
N VAL A 137 -5.38 -34.69 11.12
CA VAL A 137 -6.64 -34.92 10.41
C VAL A 137 -6.53 -36.21 9.60
N LYS A 138 -7.44 -37.15 9.85
CA LYS A 138 -7.55 -38.41 9.09
C LYS A 138 -8.62 -38.25 8.01
N GLY A 139 -8.35 -38.73 6.80
CA GLY A 139 -9.27 -38.64 5.67
C GLY A 139 -9.12 -37.35 4.85
N SER A 140 -9.96 -37.19 3.83
CA SER A 140 -9.96 -36.00 2.98
C SER A 140 -10.70 -34.84 3.65
N VAL A 141 -10.13 -33.64 3.57
CA VAL A 141 -10.75 -32.39 4.02
C VAL A 141 -11.29 -31.55 2.85
N GLU A 142 -11.42 -32.13 1.67
CA GLU A 142 -11.94 -31.41 0.51
C GLU A 142 -13.37 -30.90 0.76
N GLY A 143 -13.59 -29.60 0.57
CA GLY A 143 -14.86 -28.94 0.90
C GLY A 143 -15.12 -28.77 2.42
N LEU A 144 -14.15 -29.08 3.27
CA LEU A 144 -14.19 -28.89 4.73
C LEU A 144 -13.20 -27.81 5.16
N GLY A 145 -13.50 -27.16 6.29
CA GLY A 145 -12.60 -26.25 6.98
C GLY A 145 -12.28 -26.78 8.37
N VAL A 146 -11.00 -26.85 8.71
CA VAL A 146 -10.55 -27.15 10.08
C VAL A 146 -10.23 -25.83 10.76
N TYR A 147 -10.74 -25.64 11.97
CA TYR A 147 -10.55 -24.41 12.75
C TYR A 147 -10.03 -24.75 14.14
N ARG A 148 -9.14 -23.92 14.67
CA ARG A 148 -8.71 -23.91 16.08
C ARG A 148 -9.09 -22.56 16.67
N ASP A 149 -9.97 -22.54 17.67
CA ASP A 149 -10.41 -21.31 18.34
C ASP A 149 -10.90 -20.22 17.35
N GLU A 150 -11.72 -20.62 16.38
CA GLU A 150 -12.20 -19.79 15.25
C GLU A 150 -11.17 -19.44 14.17
N VAL A 151 -9.89 -19.78 14.34
CA VAL A 151 -8.85 -19.57 13.31
C VAL A 151 -8.83 -20.76 12.36
N LYS A 152 -9.10 -20.53 11.08
CA LYS A 152 -8.99 -21.56 10.04
C LYS A 152 -7.53 -22.01 9.92
N LEU A 153 -7.30 -23.30 10.07
CA LEU A 153 -6.00 -23.92 9.86
C LEU A 153 -5.81 -24.25 8.38
N ASP A 154 -4.64 -23.91 7.87
CA ASP A 154 -4.22 -24.33 6.54
C ASP A 154 -3.87 -25.83 6.55
N PRO A 155 -4.30 -26.65 5.58
CA PRO A 155 -3.96 -28.06 5.53
C PRO A 155 -2.46 -28.37 5.63
N VAL A 156 -1.58 -27.46 5.18
CA VAL A 156 -0.12 -27.60 5.30
C VAL A 156 0.36 -27.60 6.76
N THR A 157 -0.45 -27.07 7.68
CA THR A 157 -0.11 -27.02 9.12
C THR A 157 -0.53 -28.27 9.88
N PHE A 158 -1.26 -29.20 9.26
CA PHE A 158 -1.68 -30.44 9.92
C PHE A 158 -0.46 -31.31 10.26
N GLY A 159 -0.46 -31.88 11.47
CA GLY A 159 0.67 -32.65 12.00
C GLY A 159 1.88 -31.82 12.43
N VAL A 160 1.84 -30.49 12.28
CA VAL A 160 2.89 -29.59 12.76
C VAL A 160 2.52 -29.09 14.17
N PRO A 161 3.44 -29.14 15.16
CA PRO A 161 3.20 -28.56 16.48
C PRO A 161 3.16 -27.03 16.37
N LEU A 162 1.97 -26.44 16.57
CA LEU A 162 1.80 -24.99 16.53
C LEU A 162 1.72 -24.41 17.95
N PRO A 163 2.34 -23.26 18.23
CA PRO A 163 2.18 -22.61 19.53
C PRO A 163 0.73 -22.18 19.76
N VAL A 164 0.25 -22.39 20.99
CA VAL A 164 -1.07 -22.01 21.47
C VAL A 164 -0.99 -21.31 22.83
N ASP A 165 -1.98 -20.50 23.18
CA ASP A 165 -2.05 -19.85 24.49
C ASP A 165 -2.51 -20.85 25.56
N PRO A 166 -1.94 -20.88 26.78
CA PRO A 166 -2.46 -21.75 27.83
C PRO A 166 -3.98 -21.59 28.06
N GLY A 167 -4.68 -22.71 28.20
CA GLY A 167 -6.13 -22.75 28.40
C GLY A 167 -6.83 -23.79 27.54
N LYS A 168 -8.16 -23.66 27.46
CA LYS A 168 -8.99 -24.54 26.66
C LYS A 168 -8.96 -24.11 25.18
N HIS A 169 -8.61 -25.03 24.31
CA HIS A 169 -8.72 -24.90 22.86
C HIS A 169 -9.80 -25.81 22.32
N VAL A 170 -10.48 -25.33 21.28
CA VAL A 170 -11.50 -26.09 20.56
C VAL A 170 -11.09 -26.20 19.10
N VAL A 171 -10.93 -27.44 18.64
CA VAL A 171 -10.67 -27.76 17.24
C VAL A 171 -11.96 -28.26 16.61
N THR A 172 -12.41 -27.61 15.55
CA THR A 172 -13.66 -27.96 14.86
C THR A 172 -13.41 -28.28 13.40
N LEU A 173 -14.13 -29.29 12.90
CA LEU A 173 -14.27 -29.60 11.49
C LEU A 173 -15.61 -29.05 11.01
N ARG A 174 -15.60 -28.15 10.02
CA ARG A 174 -16.78 -27.43 9.55
C ARG A 174 -17.02 -27.62 8.06
N ARG A 175 -18.28 -27.55 7.65
CA ARG A 175 -18.70 -27.35 6.25
C ARG A 175 -19.54 -26.09 6.18
N GLY A 176 -19.03 -25.05 5.55
CA GLY A 176 -19.63 -23.72 5.66
C GLY A 176 -19.71 -23.28 7.13
N ASN A 177 -20.92 -23.05 7.62
CA ASN A 177 -21.19 -22.68 9.02
C ASN A 177 -21.49 -23.87 9.93
N ASP A 178 -21.67 -25.07 9.37
CA ASP A 178 -22.05 -26.25 10.13
C ASP A 178 -20.83 -26.89 10.78
N VAL A 179 -20.87 -27.10 12.09
CA VAL A 179 -19.84 -27.84 12.84
C VAL A 179 -20.17 -29.33 12.74
N LEU A 180 -19.32 -30.08 12.03
CA LEU A 180 -19.49 -31.52 11.82
C LEU A 180 -18.86 -32.32 12.95
N LYS A 181 -17.68 -31.89 13.42
CA LYS A 181 -16.98 -32.50 14.55
C LYS A 181 -16.30 -31.44 15.39
N GLU A 182 -16.16 -31.74 16.67
CA GLU A 182 -15.49 -30.90 17.65
C GLU A 182 -14.62 -31.77 18.57
N ALA A 183 -13.43 -31.26 18.89
CA ALA A 183 -12.56 -31.81 19.91
C ALA A 183 -12.04 -30.66 20.77
N ALA A 184 -12.05 -30.84 22.09
CA ALA A 184 -11.52 -29.87 23.03
C ALA A 184 -10.26 -30.42 23.71
N VAL A 185 -9.28 -29.55 23.94
CA VAL A 185 -8.04 -29.86 24.64
C VAL A 185 -7.71 -28.72 25.59
N GLU A 186 -7.16 -29.02 26.76
CA GLU A 186 -6.72 -28.02 27.72
C GLU A 186 -5.19 -28.03 27.81
N SER A 187 -4.57 -27.00 27.22
CA SER A 187 -3.13 -26.87 27.13
C SER A 187 -2.57 -26.08 28.30
N LYS A 188 -1.53 -26.63 28.95
CA LYS A 188 -0.79 -25.97 30.04
C LYS A 188 0.52 -25.40 29.52
N GLU A 189 1.13 -24.45 30.24
CA GLU A 189 2.48 -23.98 29.89
C GLU A 189 3.44 -25.16 29.67
N LYS A 190 4.24 -25.09 28.60
CA LYS A 190 5.22 -26.13 28.20
C LYS A 190 4.61 -27.47 27.77
N ALA A 191 3.29 -27.58 27.65
CA ALA A 191 2.65 -28.81 27.20
C ALA A 191 2.88 -29.04 25.70
N THR A 192 2.90 -30.31 25.31
CA THR A 192 2.82 -30.74 23.92
C THR A 192 1.60 -31.64 23.80
N ASP A 193 0.52 -31.08 23.25
CA ASP A 193 -0.76 -31.75 23.12
C ASP A 193 -1.01 -32.14 21.66
N GLU A 194 -1.77 -33.21 21.46
CA GLU A 194 -2.15 -33.69 20.15
C GLU A 194 -3.65 -33.96 20.09
N VAL A 195 -4.30 -33.49 19.03
CA VAL A 195 -5.73 -33.69 18.77
C VAL A 195 -5.88 -34.30 17.38
N THR A 196 -6.62 -35.40 17.30
CA THR A 196 -6.95 -36.05 16.03
C THR A 196 -8.42 -35.82 15.68
N LEU A 197 -8.68 -35.24 14.51
CA LEU A 197 -10.00 -35.18 13.90
C LEU A 197 -10.11 -36.23 12.81
N ASP A 198 -11.13 -37.07 12.89
CA ASP A 198 -11.42 -38.07 11.86
C ASP A 198 -12.47 -37.52 10.89
N ALA A 199 -12.12 -37.34 9.61
CA ALA A 199 -13.02 -36.89 8.56
C ALA A 199 -13.48 -38.03 7.63
N THR A 200 -13.17 -39.29 7.95
CA THR A 200 -13.45 -40.42 7.04
C THR A 200 -14.93 -40.78 6.91
N ASP A 201 -15.72 -40.50 7.94
CA ASP A 201 -17.16 -40.70 8.02
C ASP A 201 -17.97 -39.46 7.59
N VAL A 202 -17.29 -38.38 7.21
CA VAL A 202 -17.95 -37.15 6.76
C VAL A 202 -18.39 -37.34 5.30
N PRO A 203 -19.72 -37.32 5.02
CA PRO A 203 -20.21 -37.56 3.66
C PRO A 203 -19.66 -36.49 2.71
N PRO A 204 -19.33 -36.80 1.45
CA PRO A 204 -18.80 -35.84 0.50
C PRO A 204 -19.76 -34.65 0.31
N PRO A 205 -19.24 -33.46 -0.07
CA PRO A 205 -20.08 -32.27 -0.25
C PRO A 205 -21.25 -32.57 -1.20
N PRO A 206 -22.48 -32.12 -0.89
CA PRO A 206 -23.61 -32.26 -1.81
C PRO A 206 -23.24 -31.72 -3.20
N PRO A 207 -23.62 -32.41 -4.30
CA PRO A 207 -23.23 -32.06 -5.66
C PRO A 207 -23.51 -30.61 -6.09
N GLU A 208 -24.44 -29.93 -5.40
CA GLU A 208 -24.80 -28.53 -5.64
C GLU A 208 -23.71 -27.52 -5.26
N GLN A 209 -22.68 -27.90 -4.50
CA GLN A 209 -21.54 -27.00 -4.18
C GLN A 209 -20.30 -27.23 -5.04
N VAL A 210 -20.27 -28.29 -5.87
CA VAL A 210 -19.13 -28.59 -6.75
C VAL A 210 -19.42 -28.23 -8.22
N THR A 211 -20.67 -27.91 -8.57
CA THR A 211 -21.04 -27.68 -9.98
C THR A 211 -21.64 -26.29 -10.22
N GLN A 212 -20.76 -25.31 -10.34
CA GLN A 212 -20.61 -24.53 -11.57
C GLN A 212 -19.40 -23.61 -11.38
N PRO A 213 -18.38 -23.63 -12.27
CA PRO A 213 -17.77 -22.37 -12.63
C PRO A 213 -18.94 -21.49 -12.99
N GLN A 214 -19.20 -20.42 -12.23
CA GLN A 214 -20.18 -19.44 -12.64
C GLN A 214 -19.71 -18.97 -14.02
N THR A 215 -20.30 -19.54 -15.06
CA THR A 215 -20.30 -18.95 -16.38
C THR A 215 -20.96 -17.62 -16.13
N MET A 216 -20.15 -16.56 -16.05
CA MET A 216 -20.66 -15.21 -15.90
C MET A 216 -21.80 -15.05 -16.90
N PRO A 217 -23.02 -14.70 -16.47
CA PRO A 217 -24.13 -14.53 -17.38
C PRO A 217 -23.73 -13.45 -18.38
N GLY A 218 -23.63 -13.84 -19.64
CA GLY A 218 -23.52 -12.93 -20.76
C GLY A 218 -22.25 -12.09 -20.73
N GLN A 219 -21.33 -12.49 -21.60
CA GLN A 219 -20.52 -11.55 -22.34
C GLN A 219 -21.44 -10.52 -23.03
N GLY A 220 -21.88 -9.51 -22.27
CA GLY A 220 -22.42 -8.28 -22.81
C GLY A 220 -21.32 -7.65 -23.64
N ASP A 221 -21.66 -7.38 -24.89
CA ASP A 221 -20.82 -6.81 -25.94
C ASP A 221 -19.51 -6.20 -25.45
N LYS A 222 -18.39 -6.84 -25.81
CA LYS A 222 -17.08 -6.19 -25.75
C LYS A 222 -17.25 -4.78 -26.32
N PRO A 223 -16.98 -3.69 -25.58
CA PRO A 223 -17.00 -2.39 -26.19
C PRO A 223 -16.00 -2.46 -27.33
N LYS A 224 -16.50 -2.30 -28.56
CA LYS A 224 -15.65 -2.19 -29.75
C LYS A 224 -14.74 -1.02 -29.46
N TYR A 225 -13.52 -1.30 -29.02
CA TYR A 225 -12.49 -0.29 -28.88
C TYR A 225 -12.22 0.18 -30.29
N ARG A 226 -12.86 1.29 -30.68
CA ARG A 226 -12.44 2.03 -31.86
C ARG A 226 -11.06 2.52 -31.50
N ILE A 227 -10.04 1.82 -32.00
CA ILE A 227 -8.70 2.36 -32.10
C ILE A 227 -8.85 3.58 -33.01
N ALA A 228 -9.11 4.74 -32.39
CA ALA A 228 -8.90 6.01 -33.03
C ALA A 228 -7.38 6.12 -33.18
N THR A 229 -6.88 5.70 -34.33
CA THR A 229 -5.55 6.09 -34.79
C THR A 229 -5.57 7.60 -34.90
N VAL A 230 -5.12 8.27 -33.84
CA VAL A 230 -4.73 9.68 -33.92
C VAL A 230 -3.51 9.70 -34.81
N ARG A 231 -3.77 9.84 -36.12
CA ARG A 231 -2.78 10.20 -37.11
C ARG A 231 -2.21 11.54 -36.62
N ARG A 232 -1.00 11.50 -36.03
CA ARG A 232 -0.19 12.70 -35.84
C ARG A 232 -0.05 13.34 -37.21
N SER A 233 -0.90 14.32 -37.50
CA SER A 233 -0.71 15.24 -38.61
C SER A 233 0.45 16.14 -38.19
N THR A 234 1.62 15.84 -38.72
CA THR A 234 2.69 16.80 -38.88
C THR A 234 2.13 17.99 -39.65
N GLY A 235 1.95 19.13 -38.97
CA GLY A 235 1.60 20.38 -39.62
C GLY A 235 0.63 21.25 -38.83
N MET A 236 1.16 22.12 -37.97
CA MET A 236 1.15 23.57 -38.16
C MET A 236 1.64 24.24 -36.88
N LEU A 237 2.87 24.74 -36.96
CA LEU A 237 3.40 25.78 -36.08
C LEU A 237 2.64 27.08 -36.38
N ALA A 238 1.96 27.64 -35.38
CA ALA A 238 1.62 29.06 -35.36
C ALA A 238 1.29 29.51 -33.92
N GLY A 239 2.25 30.20 -33.30
CA GLY A 239 2.05 31.28 -32.32
C GLY A 239 1.26 31.00 -31.05
N GLY A 240 1.94 30.83 -29.92
CA GLY A 240 1.32 30.90 -28.60
C GLY A 240 2.37 31.03 -27.50
N VAL A 241 2.50 32.25 -26.96
CA VAL A 241 3.43 32.67 -25.90
C VAL A 241 3.27 31.83 -24.63
N VAL A 242 4.35 31.25 -24.14
CA VAL A 242 4.42 30.63 -22.79
C VAL A 242 4.79 31.72 -21.79
N LEU A 243 3.79 32.26 -21.08
CA LEU A 243 4.01 32.98 -19.82
C LEU A 243 4.12 31.94 -18.70
N GLY A 244 5.34 31.53 -18.39
CA GLY A 244 5.64 30.80 -17.17
C GLY A 244 5.68 31.75 -15.98
N VAL A 245 4.63 31.76 -15.16
CA VAL A 245 4.69 32.34 -13.82
C VAL A 245 5.31 31.28 -12.91
N VAL A 246 6.63 31.36 -12.73
CA VAL A 246 7.30 30.80 -11.54
C VAL A 246 7.36 31.92 -10.52
N GLY A 247 6.75 31.69 -9.37
CA GLY A 247 6.74 32.65 -8.28
C GLY A 247 8.13 33.02 -7.79
N GLY A 248 8.31 34.32 -7.54
CA GLY A 248 9.07 34.84 -6.41
C GLY A 248 10.59 34.84 -6.50
N ILE A 249 11.16 35.89 -7.12
CA ILE A 249 11.97 36.96 -6.51
C ILE A 249 12.68 37.68 -7.66
N VAL A 250 12.22 38.89 -8.00
CA VAL A 250 12.94 39.80 -8.91
C VAL A 250 13.78 40.73 -8.04
N GLY A 251 15.07 40.42 -7.91
CA GLY A 251 16.10 41.38 -7.54
C GLY A 251 16.63 42.03 -8.82
N LEU A 252 16.28 43.30 -9.04
CA LEU A 252 16.89 44.17 -10.05
C LEU A 252 18.38 44.34 -9.75
N VAL A 253 19.26 43.80 -10.60
CA VAL A 253 20.64 44.29 -10.70
C VAL A 253 20.88 44.75 -12.12
N GLY A 254 20.97 46.06 -12.26
CA GLY A 254 21.23 46.75 -13.51
C GLY A 254 22.60 46.45 -14.08
N ALA A 255 22.68 46.52 -15.40
CA ALA A 255 23.92 46.54 -16.16
C ALA A 255 24.77 47.75 -15.74
N GLY A 256 25.89 47.50 -15.06
CA GLY A 256 26.96 48.48 -14.84
C GLY A 256 28.09 48.23 -15.81
N THR A 257 28.31 49.17 -16.73
CA THR A 257 29.36 49.19 -17.73
C THR A 257 30.76 49.20 -17.12
N VAL A 258 31.68 48.43 -17.72
CA VAL A 258 33.12 48.46 -17.46
C VAL A 258 33.69 49.85 -17.81
N GLY A 259 34.07 50.61 -16.80
CA GLY A 259 34.87 51.83 -16.95
C GLY A 259 36.32 51.56 -16.55
N LEU A 260 37.24 51.53 -17.53
CA LEU A 260 38.68 51.62 -17.29
C LEU A 260 39.02 53.05 -16.82
N SER A 261 39.50 53.21 -15.58
CA SER A 261 40.20 54.43 -15.17
C SER A 261 41.69 54.13 -14.96
N ARG A 262 42.50 54.76 -15.80
CA ARG A 262 43.96 54.87 -15.70
C ARG A 262 44.26 56.09 -14.83
N GLY A 263 45.04 55.95 -13.75
CA GLY A 263 45.71 57.10 -13.12
C GLY A 263 45.80 57.09 -11.59
N GLY A 264 47.03 56.95 -11.09
CA GLY A 264 47.61 57.85 -10.09
C GLY A 264 47.28 57.66 -8.61
N SER A 265 48.31 57.30 -7.84
CA SER A 265 48.54 57.46 -6.39
C SER A 265 48.23 56.29 -5.43
N PRO A 266 49.04 56.15 -4.34
CA PRO A 266 49.33 54.87 -3.71
C PRO A 266 48.51 54.65 -2.44
N GLY A 267 47.91 53.46 -2.32
CA GLY A 267 47.18 53.07 -1.12
C GLY A 267 46.46 51.74 -1.29
N GLY A 268 47.21 50.68 -1.60
CA GLY A 268 46.66 49.34 -1.73
C GLY A 268 46.44 48.67 -0.37
N TRP A 269 45.23 48.17 -0.13
CA TRP A 269 45.01 47.09 0.82
C TRP A 269 44.63 45.85 0.01
N ALA A 270 45.51 44.86 0.00
CA ALA A 270 45.28 43.58 -0.65
C ALA A 270 44.49 42.67 0.29
N THR A 271 43.24 42.34 -0.05
CA THR A 271 42.50 41.25 0.60
C THR A 271 42.68 39.98 -0.22
N LEU A 272 43.53 39.08 0.28
CA LEU A 272 43.63 37.69 -0.16
C LEU A 272 42.46 36.90 0.44
N GLY A 273 41.46 36.58 -0.38
CA GLY A 273 40.39 35.65 -0.05
C GLY A 273 40.55 34.38 -0.89
N VAL A 274 40.88 33.27 -0.21
CA VAL A 274 41.15 31.94 -0.78
C VAL A 274 39.91 31.40 -1.50
N GLY A 275 39.98 31.28 -2.84
CA GLY A 275 38.99 30.58 -3.64
C GLY A 275 39.21 29.07 -3.59
N ALA A 276 38.28 28.34 -2.97
CA ALA A 276 38.22 26.89 -3.05
C ALA A 276 37.81 26.47 -4.48
N VAL A 277 38.69 25.73 -5.16
CA VAL A 277 38.42 25.12 -6.46
C VAL A 277 37.57 23.86 -6.23
N MET A 278 36.28 23.95 -6.57
CA MET A 278 35.38 22.79 -6.62
C MET A 278 35.53 22.09 -7.98
N PHE A 279 36.25 20.96 -8.00
CA PHE A 279 36.23 20.02 -9.13
C PHE A 279 34.89 19.26 -9.13
N GLY A 280 33.90 19.80 -9.83
CA GLY A 280 32.71 19.05 -10.26
C GLY A 280 33.03 18.28 -11.53
N GLY A 281 33.31 16.98 -11.41
CA GLY A 281 33.43 16.07 -12.55
C GLY A 281 32.10 15.95 -13.29
N GLY A 282 32.03 16.55 -14.48
CA GLY A 282 30.92 16.38 -15.40
C GLY A 282 31.01 15.03 -16.11
N ILE A 283 29.92 14.25 -16.08
CA ILE A 283 29.73 13.07 -16.92
C ILE A 283 29.51 13.54 -18.36
N ALA A 284 30.45 13.21 -19.25
CA ALA A 284 30.31 13.40 -20.68
C ALA A 284 29.32 12.35 -21.24
N LEU A 285 28.16 12.80 -21.71
CA LEU A 285 27.27 11.96 -22.53
C LEU A 285 27.65 12.14 -24.01
N GLY A 286 28.39 11.15 -24.53
CA GLY A 286 28.61 11.00 -25.96
C GLY A 286 27.36 10.45 -26.64
N VAL A 287 26.87 11.16 -27.66
CA VAL A 287 25.80 10.69 -28.54
C VAL A 287 26.43 9.80 -29.61
N ILE A 288 26.15 8.49 -29.56
CA ILE A 288 26.44 7.56 -30.65
C ILE A 288 25.11 7.06 -31.24
N GLY A 289 25.06 7.10 -32.58
CA GLY A 289 23.88 6.97 -33.41
C GLY A 289 23.10 5.66 -33.27
N ASN A 290 21.80 5.81 -33.48
CA ASN A 290 20.77 4.78 -33.36
C ASN A 290 20.66 3.97 -34.67
N GLN A 291 21.21 2.75 -34.72
CA GLN A 291 20.83 1.74 -35.72
C GLN A 291 19.66 0.91 -35.18
N LYS A 292 18.52 0.95 -35.90
CA LYS A 292 17.29 0.22 -35.58
C LYS A 292 17.51 -1.30 -35.70
N ILE A 293 17.38 -2.02 -34.59
CA ILE A 293 17.12 -3.46 -34.60
C ILE A 293 15.76 -3.69 -33.92
N GLN A 294 14.80 -4.20 -34.69
CA GLN A 294 13.49 -4.63 -34.21
C GLN A 294 13.66 -5.93 -33.42
N ARG A 295 13.63 -5.87 -32.09
CA ARG A 295 13.36 -7.05 -31.25
C ARG A 295 12.01 -6.89 -30.58
N LYS A 296 11.06 -7.71 -31.04
CA LYS A 296 9.76 -7.94 -30.40
C LYS A 296 10.03 -8.59 -29.03
N LEU A 297 9.83 -7.85 -27.94
CA LEU A 297 9.77 -8.40 -26.59
C LEU A 297 8.29 -8.47 -26.21
N GLU A 298 7.72 -9.65 -26.39
CA GLU A 298 6.40 -9.99 -25.89
C GLU A 298 6.54 -10.23 -24.38
N VAL A 299 6.45 -9.15 -23.60
CA VAL A 299 6.38 -9.24 -22.13
C VAL A 299 4.92 -9.45 -21.77
N THR A 300 4.55 -10.72 -21.60
CA THR A 300 3.27 -11.10 -20.99
C THR A 300 3.31 -10.70 -19.52
N TYR A 301 2.70 -9.56 -19.19
CA TYR A 301 2.48 -9.15 -17.80
C TYR A 301 1.27 -9.91 -17.26
N MET A 302 1.50 -10.87 -16.38
CA MET A 302 0.45 -11.46 -15.54
C MET A 302 0.49 -10.71 -14.20
N PRO A 303 -0.49 -9.85 -13.87
CA PRO A 303 -0.59 -9.34 -12.52
C PRO A 303 -1.06 -10.48 -11.61
N GLU A 304 -0.23 -10.89 -10.65
CA GLU A 304 -0.69 -11.73 -9.54
C GLU A 304 -1.56 -10.86 -8.61
N VAL A 305 -2.87 -11.11 -8.63
CA VAL A 305 -3.84 -10.48 -7.75
C VAL A 305 -4.01 -11.37 -6.53
N PHE A 306 -3.56 -10.89 -5.37
CA PHE A 306 -3.77 -11.58 -4.10
C PHE A 306 -5.02 -11.02 -3.43
N ILE A 307 -6.05 -11.86 -3.27
CA ILE A 307 -7.31 -11.49 -2.62
C ILE A 307 -7.31 -12.09 -1.21
N GLY A 308 -7.08 -11.25 -0.20
CA GLY A 308 -7.26 -11.60 1.20
C GLY A 308 -8.66 -11.19 1.72
N PRO A 309 -9.10 -11.67 2.90
CA PRO A 309 -10.46 -11.48 3.40
C PRO A 309 -10.89 -10.03 3.65
N SER A 310 -9.98 -9.05 3.60
CA SER A 310 -10.30 -7.64 3.89
C SER A 310 -9.40 -6.61 3.19
N SER A 311 -8.63 -6.95 2.16
CA SER A 311 -7.88 -5.96 1.35
C SER A 311 -7.39 -6.51 0.01
N VAL A 312 -7.35 -5.64 -1.01
CA VAL A 312 -6.69 -5.89 -2.31
C VAL A 312 -5.37 -5.12 -2.35
N MET A 313 -4.24 -5.81 -2.45
CA MET A 313 -2.93 -5.19 -2.69
C MET A 313 -2.52 -5.42 -4.14
N VAL A 314 -2.23 -4.33 -4.87
CA VAL A 314 -1.60 -4.38 -6.19
C VAL A 314 -0.15 -3.95 -6.01
N ARG A 315 0.78 -4.89 -6.22
CA ARG A 315 2.21 -4.57 -6.18
C ARG A 315 2.63 -4.00 -7.55
N GLY A 316 2.59 -2.68 -7.68
CA GLY A 316 3.22 -1.95 -8.78
C GLY A 316 4.51 -1.28 -8.30
N VAL A 317 5.57 -1.35 -9.11
CA VAL A 317 6.71 -0.44 -8.98
C VAL A 317 6.38 0.78 -9.83
N PHE A 318 6.30 1.96 -9.21
CA PHE A 318 6.16 3.24 -9.92
C PHE A 318 7.51 3.69 -10.48
#